data_AF-A0A0P4WS13-F1
#
_entry.id   AF-A0A0P4WS13-F1
#
_cell.length_a   1.000
_cell.length_b   1.000
_cell.length_c   1.000
_cell.angle_alpha   90.00
_cell.angle_beta   90.00
_cell.angle_gamma   90.00
#
_symmetry.space_group_name_H-M   'P 1'
#
loop_
_entity.id
_entity.type
_entity.pdbx_description
1 polymer ?
#
loop_
_entity_poly.entity_id
_entity_poly.type
_entity_poly.pdbx_seq_one_letter_code
_entity_poly.pdbx_strand_id
1 'polypeptide(L)'
;MVKNPSKEKIEAPVKESKGRNKEMPGQKKKALTPYQGKRRAFGHFYCEECDKEWTSANSWANCYQICRDCDSRVYPYKQLRLQKGEGDTKKRKPHRMDLCQRCIETGTRCWEMVEWPRKKS
;
A
#
# COMPACT_ATOMS: atom_id res chain seq x y z
N MET A 1 55.37 -30.52 -5.07
CA MET A 1 54.19 -29.79 -4.56
C MET A 1 53.79 -28.70 -5.54
N VAL A 2 52.48 -28.41 -5.59
CA VAL A 2 51.80 -27.17 -6.03
C VAL A 2 51.83 -26.70 -7.50
N LYS A 3 50.74 -27.07 -8.20
CA LYS A 3 49.73 -26.21 -8.89
C LYS A 3 50.16 -25.24 -10.02
N ASN A 4 49.72 -25.64 -11.21
CA ASN A 4 49.20 -24.90 -12.39
C ASN A 4 48.26 -23.69 -12.02
N PRO A 5 47.64 -22.98 -12.98
CA PRO A 5 48.08 -21.91 -13.92
C PRO A 5 47.29 -20.59 -13.68
N SER A 6 47.44 -19.50 -14.45
CA SER A 6 46.41 -18.44 -14.72
C SER A 6 46.98 -17.32 -15.60
N LYS A 7 46.61 -17.18 -16.88
CA LYS A 7 45.43 -16.44 -17.40
C LYS A 7 45.46 -14.94 -17.11
N GLU A 8 46.11 -14.17 -17.98
CA GLU A 8 45.72 -12.78 -18.22
C GLU A 8 44.59 -12.78 -19.27
N LYS A 9 43.38 -12.43 -18.82
CA LYS A 9 42.23 -12.20 -19.70
C LYS A 9 41.84 -10.75 -19.54
N ILE A 10 42.14 -10.00 -20.59
CA ILE A 10 41.77 -8.60 -20.82
C ILE A 10 40.26 -8.44 -20.64
N GLU A 11 39.83 -7.65 -19.65
CA GLU A 11 38.42 -7.36 -19.39
C GLU A 11 37.93 -6.25 -20.36
N ALA A 12 36.85 -6.54 -21.08
CA ALA A 12 36.17 -5.57 -21.93
C ALA A 12 35.22 -4.68 -21.11
N PRO A 13 34.97 -3.42 -21.51
CA PRO A 13 34.11 -2.52 -20.76
C PRO A 13 32.65 -2.96 -20.83
N VAL A 14 32.05 -3.15 -19.66
CA VAL A 14 30.61 -3.40 -19.48
C VAL A 14 29.85 -2.18 -20.01
N LYS A 15 29.16 -2.35 -21.13
CA LYS A 15 28.21 -1.34 -21.65
C LYS A 15 26.99 -1.32 -20.74
N GLU A 16 26.94 -0.32 -19.88
CA GLU A 16 25.78 0.02 -19.05
C GLU A 16 24.60 0.39 -19.96
N SER A 17 23.72 -0.58 -20.21
CA SER A 17 22.46 -0.34 -20.92
C SER A 17 21.51 0.39 -19.99
N LYS A 18 21.49 1.73 -20.08
CA LYS A 18 20.44 2.58 -19.52
C LYS A 18 19.11 2.27 -20.23
N GLY A 19 18.44 1.23 -19.75
CA GLY A 19 17.07 0.91 -20.10
C GLY A 19 16.14 2.02 -19.62
N ARG A 20 15.89 3.00 -20.48
CA ARG A 20 14.77 3.92 -20.32
C ARG A 20 13.50 3.11 -20.53
N ASN A 21 12.85 2.69 -19.44
CA ASN A 21 11.48 2.20 -19.49
C ASN A 21 10.61 3.29 -20.09
N LYS A 22 10.26 3.15 -21.37
CA LYS A 22 9.26 3.98 -22.03
C LYS A 22 7.92 3.61 -21.38
N GLU A 23 7.40 4.48 -20.52
CA GLU A 23 6.04 4.33 -20.00
C GLU A 23 5.07 4.35 -21.20
N MET A 24 4.43 3.21 -21.46
CA MET A 24 3.40 3.09 -22.49
C MET A 24 2.18 3.92 -22.09
N PRO A 25 1.75 4.91 -22.89
CA PRO A 25 0.56 5.69 -22.59
C PRO A 25 -0.70 4.82 -22.80
N GLY A 26 -1.47 4.59 -21.74
CA GLY A 26 -2.85 4.07 -21.85
C GLY A 26 -3.27 2.94 -20.92
N GLN A 27 -2.38 2.32 -20.14
CA GLN A 27 -2.81 1.34 -19.14
C GLN A 27 -3.43 2.02 -17.92
N LYS A 28 -4.77 1.97 -17.82
CA LYS A 28 -5.48 2.31 -16.57
C LYS A 28 -4.89 1.45 -15.45
N LYS A 29 -4.28 2.06 -14.43
CA LYS A 29 -3.75 1.34 -13.26
C LYS A 29 -4.84 0.41 -12.73
N LYS A 30 -4.55 -0.89 -12.65
CA LYS A 30 -5.48 -1.88 -12.08
C LYS A 30 -5.81 -1.46 -10.65
N ALA A 31 -7.10 -1.45 -10.32
CA ALA A 31 -7.58 -1.17 -8.98
C ALA A 31 -7.10 -2.28 -8.03
N LEU A 32 -6.51 -1.90 -6.89
CA LEU A 32 -6.07 -2.83 -5.85
C LEU A 32 -7.18 -3.12 -4.83
N THR A 33 -8.24 -2.31 -4.84
CA THR A 33 -9.35 -2.44 -3.89
C THR A 33 -10.69 -2.22 -4.58
N PRO A 34 -11.81 -2.78 -4.08
CA PRO A 34 -13.11 -2.63 -4.72
C PRO A 34 -13.64 -1.18 -4.75
N TYR A 35 -13.35 -0.39 -3.70
CA TYR A 35 -13.76 1.01 -3.65
C TYR A 35 -12.69 1.92 -4.28
N GLN A 36 -13.14 2.83 -5.16
CA GLN A 36 -12.28 3.76 -5.91
C GLN A 36 -12.63 5.24 -5.66
N GLY A 37 -13.37 5.53 -4.58
CA GLY A 37 -13.72 6.90 -4.22
C GLY A 37 -12.60 7.63 -3.46
N LYS A 38 -12.80 8.93 -3.23
CA LYS A 38 -11.81 9.81 -2.60
C LYS A 38 -11.98 9.94 -1.09
N ARG A 39 -13.02 9.37 -0.50
CA ARG A 39 -13.33 9.50 0.93
C ARG A 39 -12.99 8.19 1.64
N ARG A 40 -12.98 8.23 2.97
CA ARG A 40 -12.89 7.00 3.76
C ARG A 40 -14.06 6.08 3.50
N ALA A 41 -13.78 4.80 3.53
CA ALA A 41 -14.73 3.71 3.47
C ALA A 41 -14.56 2.81 4.70
N PHE A 42 -15.62 2.07 5.02
CA PHE A 42 -15.55 0.95 5.95
C PHE A 42 -15.01 -0.27 5.20
N GLY A 43 -13.81 -0.72 5.53
CA GLY A 43 -13.15 -1.85 4.87
C GLY A 43 -13.19 -3.12 5.70
N HIS A 44 -13.37 -4.27 5.04
CA HIS A 44 -13.16 -5.62 5.56
C HIS A 44 -11.86 -6.18 4.98
N PHE A 45 -11.05 -6.77 5.84
CA PHE A 45 -9.70 -7.24 5.54
C PHE A 45 -9.57 -8.70 5.96
N TYR A 46 -8.91 -9.50 5.14
CA TYR A 46 -8.61 -10.90 5.41
C TYR A 46 -7.12 -11.12 5.13
N CYS A 47 -6.37 -11.55 6.13
CA CYS A 47 -4.96 -11.90 5.97
C CYS A 47 -4.84 -13.38 5.58
N GLU A 48 -4.31 -13.65 4.39
CA GLU A 48 -4.10 -15.02 3.91
C GLU A 48 -2.91 -15.74 4.59
N GLU A 49 -2.05 -15.01 5.29
CA GLU A 49 -0.89 -15.60 5.98
C GLU A 49 -1.22 -16.17 7.36
N CYS A 50 -2.21 -15.60 8.05
CA CYS A 50 -2.59 -16.02 9.41
C CYS A 50 -4.10 -16.20 9.60
N ASP A 51 -4.85 -16.20 8.51
CA ASP A 51 -6.30 -16.41 8.46
C ASP A 51 -7.13 -15.50 9.39
N LYS A 52 -6.59 -14.31 9.69
CA LYS A 52 -7.28 -13.33 10.55
C LYS A 52 -8.09 -12.35 9.71
N GLU A 53 -9.29 -12.07 10.19
CA GLU A 53 -10.20 -11.09 9.60
C GLU A 53 -10.40 -9.90 10.54
N TRP A 54 -10.47 -8.69 10.00
CA TRP A 54 -10.82 -7.49 10.75
C TRP A 54 -11.53 -6.45 9.90
N THR A 55 -12.12 -5.46 10.58
CA THR A 55 -12.78 -4.33 9.93
C THR A 55 -12.14 -3.00 10.35
N SER A 56 -12.28 -1.97 9.51
CA SER A 56 -11.76 -0.63 9.79
C SER A 56 -12.61 0.45 9.12
N ALA A 57 -13.01 1.45 9.90
CA ALA A 57 -13.67 2.67 9.40
C ALA A 57 -12.70 3.66 8.72
N ASN A 58 -11.41 3.33 8.63
CA ASN A 58 -10.37 4.19 8.05
C ASN A 58 -9.69 3.52 6.85
N SER A 59 -10.49 2.86 6.01
CA SER A 59 -10.02 2.31 4.74
C SER A 59 -10.08 3.36 3.63
N TRP A 60 -9.16 3.29 2.66
CA TRP A 60 -9.08 4.18 1.51
C TRP A 60 -8.95 3.38 0.21
N ALA A 61 -9.32 3.99 -0.91
CA ALA A 61 -9.11 3.39 -2.22
C ALA A 61 -7.62 3.11 -2.48
N ASN A 62 -7.33 1.90 -2.95
CA ASN A 62 -5.99 1.41 -3.28
C ASN A 62 -4.99 1.48 -2.13
N CYS A 63 -5.47 1.39 -0.88
CA CYS A 63 -4.61 1.37 0.31
C CYS A 63 -4.74 0.06 1.09
N TYR A 64 -3.61 -0.45 1.59
CA TYR A 64 -3.55 -1.58 2.50
C TYR A 64 -3.58 -1.15 3.98
N GLN A 65 -3.83 -2.13 4.85
CA GLN A 65 -3.42 -2.09 6.25
C GLN A 65 -2.44 -3.23 6.53
N ILE A 66 -1.52 -3.00 7.46
CA ILE A 66 -0.56 -3.99 7.91
C ILE A 66 -1.27 -4.93 8.90
N CYS A 67 -1.16 -6.24 8.68
CA CYS A 67 -1.64 -7.24 9.61
C CYS A 67 -0.86 -7.14 10.93
N ARG A 68 -1.55 -7.16 12.08
CA ARG A 68 -0.92 -6.98 13.39
C ARG A 68 0.01 -8.12 13.82
N ASP A 69 -0.20 -9.29 13.24
CA ASP A 69 0.43 -10.52 13.69
C ASP A 69 1.56 -10.97 12.76
N CYS A 70 1.47 -10.62 11.48
CA CYS A 70 2.40 -11.07 10.44
C CYS A 70 3.10 -9.93 9.69
N ASP A 71 2.72 -8.68 9.96
CA ASP A 71 3.24 -7.49 9.28
C ASP A 71 3.05 -7.46 7.75
N SER A 72 2.22 -8.34 7.20
CA SER A 72 1.87 -8.35 5.78
C SER A 72 0.91 -7.26 5.38
N ARG A 73 1.01 -6.84 4.11
CA ARG A 73 0.18 -5.78 3.52
C ARG A 73 -1.13 -6.38 3.03
N VAL A 74 -2.21 -6.08 3.74
CA VAL A 74 -3.53 -6.62 3.42
C VAL A 74 -4.42 -5.53 2.84
N TYR A 75 -4.87 -5.76 1.60
CA TYR A 75 -5.86 -4.90 0.95
C TYR A 75 -7.27 -5.33 1.36
N PRO A 76 -8.21 -4.37 1.52
CA PRO A 76 -9.58 -4.71 1.85
C PRO A 76 -10.27 -5.43 0.70
N TYR A 77 -10.81 -6.62 0.98
CA TYR A 77 -11.57 -7.40 0.00
C TYR A 77 -13.00 -6.87 -0.19
N LYS A 78 -13.51 -6.07 0.77
CA LYS A 78 -14.81 -5.39 0.69
C LYS A 78 -14.69 -3.98 1.29
N GLN A 79 -15.30 -3.00 0.64
CA GLN A 79 -15.33 -1.62 1.12
C GLN A 79 -16.72 -1.01 0.93
N LEU A 80 -17.27 -0.44 2.01
CA LEU A 80 -18.58 0.20 2.03
C LEU A 80 -18.44 1.70 2.29
N ARG A 81 -19.27 2.50 1.64
CA ARG A 81 -19.31 3.95 1.93
C ARG A 81 -19.72 4.14 3.39
N LEU A 82 -18.97 4.96 4.13
CA LEU A 82 -19.35 5.34 5.49
C LEU A 82 -20.64 6.17 5.43
N GLN A 83 -21.70 5.66 6.04
CA GLN A 83 -22.87 6.47 6.34
C GLN A 83 -22.54 7.39 7.52
N LYS A 84 -23.13 8.58 7.55
CA LYS A 84 -23.02 9.49 8.68
C LYS A 84 -23.85 8.90 9.82
N GLY A 85 -23.22 8.10 10.69
CA GLY A 85 -23.86 7.64 11.91
C GLY A 85 -23.98 8.77 12.93
N GLU A 86 -25.04 8.75 13.74
CA GLU A 86 -25.24 9.61 14.93
C GLU A 86 -24.35 9.17 16.11
N GLY A 87 -23.10 8.79 15.83
CA GLY A 87 -22.16 8.33 16.84
C GLY A 87 -21.48 9.49 17.55
N ASP A 88 -21.42 9.44 18.88
CA ASP A 88 -20.65 10.38 19.69
C ASP A 88 -19.16 10.39 19.27
N THR A 89 -18.78 11.43 18.53
CA THR A 89 -17.42 11.62 18.02
C THR A 89 -16.38 11.70 19.13
N LYS A 90 -16.79 11.98 20.38
CA LYS A 90 -15.90 12.12 21.54
C LYS A 90 -15.36 10.79 22.07
N LYS A 91 -15.96 9.64 21.71
CA LYS A 91 -15.54 8.30 22.16
C LYS A 91 -14.73 7.51 21.12
N ARG A 92 -14.27 8.16 20.05
CA ARG A 92 -13.52 7.49 18.99
C ARG A 92 -12.15 7.07 19.49
N LYS A 93 -11.93 5.76 19.62
CA LYS A 93 -10.59 5.21 19.86
C LYS A 93 -9.68 5.59 18.68
N PRO A 94 -8.44 6.05 18.93
CA PRO A 94 -7.48 6.30 17.87
C PRO A 94 -7.26 5.02 17.05
N HIS A 95 -7.32 5.12 15.71
CA HIS A 95 -6.88 3.99 14.88
C HIS A 95 -5.34 3.92 14.87
N ARG A 96 -4.81 2.72 14.65
CA ARG A 96 -3.38 2.40 14.61
C ARG A 96 -2.76 2.98 13.34
N MET A 97 -2.06 4.12 13.48
CA MET A 97 -1.44 4.83 12.36
C MET A 97 -0.26 4.06 11.76
N ASP A 98 0.47 3.35 12.62
CA ASP A 98 1.60 2.46 12.32
C ASP A 98 1.24 1.33 11.35
N LEU A 99 -0.05 0.99 11.24
CA LEU A 99 -0.54 -0.09 10.39
C LEU A 99 -1.32 0.40 9.18
N CYS A 100 -1.60 1.71 9.08
CA CYS A 100 -2.42 2.25 8.02
C CYS A 100 -1.53 2.85 6.94
N GLN A 101 -1.51 2.29 5.72
CA GLN A 101 -0.69 2.81 4.62
C GLN A 101 -0.88 4.32 4.44
N ARG A 102 -2.13 4.79 4.52
CA ARG A 102 -2.44 6.21 4.34
C ARG A 102 -1.78 7.08 5.42
N CYS A 103 -1.80 6.66 6.68
CA CYS A 103 -1.16 7.39 7.77
C CYS A 103 0.36 7.34 7.66
N ILE A 104 0.91 6.18 7.31
CA ILE A 104 2.35 5.98 7.09
C ILE A 104 2.85 6.93 5.99
N GLU A 105 2.17 6.98 4.84
CA GLU A 105 2.57 7.81 3.70
C GLU A 105 2.45 9.32 3.97
N THR A 106 1.53 9.72 4.84
CA THR A 106 1.19 11.15 5.05
C THR A 106 1.78 11.71 6.32
N GLY A 107 2.26 10.87 7.25
CA GLY A 107 2.66 11.28 8.59
C GLY A 107 1.52 11.87 9.44
N THR A 108 0.27 11.80 8.97
CA THR A 108 -0.89 12.46 9.59
C THR A 108 -2.04 11.48 9.79
N ARG A 109 -2.97 11.86 10.68
CA ARG A 109 -4.13 11.05 11.03
C ARG A 109 -5.13 11.05 9.90
N CYS A 110 -5.25 9.95 9.17
CA CYS A 110 -6.16 9.89 8.03
C CYS A 110 -7.65 10.06 8.41
N TRP A 111 -8.02 9.89 9.69
CA TRP A 111 -9.41 10.13 10.10
C TRP A 111 -9.81 11.61 10.14
N GLU A 112 -8.83 12.52 10.13
CA GLU A 112 -9.05 13.96 10.09
C GLU A 112 -9.21 14.45 8.64
N MET A 113 -8.83 13.63 7.66
CA MET A 113 -8.97 13.94 6.24
C MET A 113 -10.43 13.75 5.79
N VAL A 114 -10.92 14.74 5.04
CA VAL A 114 -12.26 14.71 4.40
C VAL A 114 -12.20 13.95 3.08
N GLU A 115 -11.21 14.27 2.24
CA GLU A 115 -10.97 13.65 0.92
C GLU A 115 -9.48 13.51 0.64
N TRP A 116 -9.11 12.54 -0.22
CA TRP A 116 -7.74 12.34 -0.70
C TRP A 116 -7.45 13.19 -1.95
N PRO A 117 -6.46 14.10 -1.92
CA PRO A 117 -6.07 14.87 -3.09
C PRO A 117 -5.42 13.95 -4.13
N ARG A 118 -5.82 14.05 -5.40
CA ARG A 118 -5.07 13.42 -6.49
C ARG A 118 -3.71 14.12 -6.55
N LYS A 119 -2.61 13.35 -6.51
CA LYS A 119 -1.32 13.88 -7.00
C LYS A 119 -1.57 14.32 -8.44
N LYS A 120 -1.37 15.61 -8.75
CA LYS A 120 -1.34 16.07 -10.14
C LYS A 120 -0.17 15.34 -10.80
N SER A 121 -0.50 14.46 -11.73
CA SER A 121 0.43 13.85 -12.68
C SER A 121 1.06 14.94 -13.54
#